data_AF-A0A917YQR3-F1
#
_entry.id   AF-A0A917YQR3-F1
#
_cell.length_a   1.000
_cell.length_b   1.000
_cell.length_c   1.000
_cell.angle_alpha   90.00
_cell.angle_beta   90.00
_cell.angle_gamma   90.00
#
_symmetry.space_group_name_H-M   'P 1'
#
loop_
_entity.id
_entity.type
_entity.pdbx_description
1 polymer ?
#
loop_
_entity_poly.entity_id
_entity_poly.type
_entity_poly.pdbx_seq_one_letter_code
_entity_poly.pdbx_strand_id
1 'polypeptide(L)'
;MLTLEAAIPPTPGGEVGAASAEFAMATDLAMWKKLSDVEKDLDRIAKLDVNKTAKGAMYLEPRTSAWFDGFRGPFVFQELAGDIVMHARVKVEGRSGGVPKRKFSLGGLMARQPGSYAVPNWVSVTTGTADKGSQVEVKYTREGSSKPQELAVKAGWVDLVLARVGRVAVALYKEDGGSWKVGKRWESNLPEVLQWGITAYTDWDSYSTLKKDATKGNATQVRGVPDVKLTVDFVRFLRPELPDYADPLNTASVPDAALIKSLTPARA
;
A
#
# COMPACT_ATOMS: atom_id res chain seq x y z
N MET A 1 -17.84 -10.98 -10.62
CA MET A 1 -17.89 -9.58 -10.15
C MET A 1 -18.52 -9.64 -8.77
N LEU A 2 -17.77 -9.38 -7.69
CA LEU A 2 -18.37 -9.35 -6.35
C LEU A 2 -19.13 -8.04 -6.21
N THR A 3 -20.45 -8.13 -5.99
CA THR A 3 -21.37 -7.02 -5.71
C THR A 3 -21.18 -6.57 -4.25
N LEU A 4 -21.75 -5.41 -3.88
CA LEU A 4 -21.76 -4.90 -2.50
C LEU A 4 -22.15 -5.98 -1.46
N GLU A 5 -22.95 -6.97 -1.88
CA GLU A 5 -23.48 -8.09 -1.09
C GLU A 5 -22.42 -9.04 -0.53
N ALA A 6 -21.21 -9.06 -1.08
CA ALA A 6 -20.14 -9.94 -0.63
C ALA A 6 -18.97 -9.20 0.05
N ALA A 7 -19.00 -7.87 0.05
CA ALA A 7 -18.10 -7.05 0.84
C ALA A 7 -18.78 -6.79 2.19
N ILE A 8 -18.16 -7.24 3.28
CA ILE A 8 -18.74 -7.06 4.61
C ILE A 8 -18.30 -5.67 5.11
N PRO A 9 -19.22 -4.70 5.28
CA PRO A 9 -18.86 -3.44 5.92
C PRO A 9 -18.50 -3.71 7.39
N PRO A 10 -17.45 -3.08 7.95
CA PRO A 10 -17.07 -3.30 9.36
C PRO A 10 -18.14 -2.83 10.35
N THR A 11 -17.91 -2.94 11.66
CA THR A 11 -18.70 -2.19 12.67
C THR A 11 -18.00 -0.87 13.01
N PRO A 12 -18.70 0.27 13.21
CA PRO A 12 -18.07 1.55 13.63
C PRO A 12 -17.23 1.48 14.91
N GLY A 13 -16.18 2.30 15.01
CA GLY A 13 -15.41 2.56 16.25
C GLY A 13 -14.47 1.46 16.75
N GLY A 14 -14.31 0.37 15.99
CA GLY A 14 -13.43 -0.75 16.33
C GLY A 14 -12.49 -1.15 15.19
N GLU A 15 -11.55 -2.06 15.48
CA GLU A 15 -10.89 -2.82 14.43
C GLU A 15 -11.95 -3.50 13.56
N VAL A 16 -11.68 -3.63 12.26
CA VAL A 16 -12.47 -4.41 11.31
C VAL A 16 -12.21 -5.91 11.58
N GLY A 17 -12.53 -6.35 12.80
CA GLY A 17 -12.48 -7.72 13.31
C GLY A 17 -11.46 -8.64 12.63
N ALA A 18 -11.96 -9.72 12.05
CA ALA A 18 -11.19 -10.79 11.42
C ALA A 18 -10.44 -10.40 10.13
N ALA A 19 -10.48 -9.14 9.68
CA ALA A 19 -9.71 -8.67 8.51
C ALA A 19 -8.29 -8.21 8.89
N SER A 20 -8.07 -7.85 10.15
CA SER A 20 -6.73 -7.53 10.68
C SER A 20 -5.88 -8.79 10.84
N ALA A 21 -4.57 -8.67 10.70
CA ALA A 21 -3.62 -9.76 10.86
C ALA A 21 -2.34 -9.30 11.56
N GLU A 22 -1.95 -10.02 12.62
CA GLU A 22 -0.66 -9.88 13.31
C GLU A 22 0.40 -10.85 12.76
N PHE A 23 0.06 -11.62 11.72
CA PHE A 23 0.95 -12.53 11.00
C PHE A 23 1.73 -13.52 11.88
N ALA A 24 1.09 -13.95 12.98
CA ALA A 24 1.64 -14.93 13.91
C ALA A 24 1.49 -16.36 13.39
N MET A 25 0.56 -16.62 12.45
CA MET A 25 0.29 -17.96 11.94
C MET A 25 0.28 -17.98 10.41
N ALA A 26 0.83 -19.03 9.81
CA ALA A 26 0.86 -19.17 8.35
C ALA A 26 -0.55 -19.12 7.71
N THR A 27 -1.58 -19.51 8.47
CA THR A 27 -2.99 -19.43 8.07
C THR A 27 -3.50 -18.00 7.88
N ASP A 28 -2.84 -17.00 8.46
CA ASP A 28 -3.19 -15.58 8.28
C ASP A 28 -3.02 -15.14 6.83
N LEU A 29 -2.26 -15.87 6.02
CA LEU A 29 -2.14 -15.61 4.59
C LEU A 29 -3.41 -15.98 3.81
N ALA A 30 -4.26 -16.89 4.33
CA ALA A 30 -5.42 -17.43 3.61
C ALA A 30 -6.52 -16.40 3.34
N MET A 31 -6.57 -15.32 4.11
CA MET A 31 -7.51 -14.21 3.92
C MET A 31 -7.11 -13.27 2.78
N TRP A 32 -5.88 -13.38 2.25
CA TRP A 32 -5.36 -12.48 1.23
C TRP A 32 -5.41 -13.07 -0.17
N LYS A 33 -5.84 -12.28 -1.14
CA LYS A 33 -5.86 -12.62 -2.57
C LYS A 33 -4.66 -12.02 -3.28
N LYS A 34 -4.07 -12.76 -4.23
CA LYS A 34 -3.07 -12.19 -5.16
C LYS A 34 -3.78 -11.56 -6.35
N LEU A 35 -3.36 -10.35 -6.74
CA LEU A 35 -3.90 -9.67 -7.91
C LEU A 35 -3.70 -10.45 -9.21
N SER A 36 -2.57 -11.13 -9.38
CA SER A 36 -2.29 -11.98 -10.54
C SER A 36 -3.36 -13.07 -10.73
N ASP A 37 -3.83 -13.67 -9.64
CA ASP A 37 -4.80 -14.76 -9.70
C ASP A 37 -6.20 -14.27 -10.05
N VAL A 38 -6.53 -13.05 -9.61
CA VAL A 38 -7.83 -12.40 -9.86
C VAL A 38 -7.89 -11.85 -11.29
N GLU A 39 -6.86 -11.12 -11.72
CA GLU A 39 -6.79 -10.48 -13.03
C GLU A 39 -6.25 -11.41 -14.13
N LYS A 40 -5.89 -12.66 -13.79
CA LYS A 40 -5.28 -13.65 -14.68
C LYS A 40 -4.02 -13.13 -15.38
N ASP A 41 -3.18 -12.41 -14.62
CA ASP A 41 -1.92 -11.86 -15.09
C ASP A 41 -0.71 -12.64 -14.55
N LEU A 42 0.46 -12.32 -15.06
CA LEU A 42 1.75 -12.79 -14.56
C LEU A 42 1.91 -12.53 -13.05
N ASP A 43 2.28 -13.59 -12.32
CA ASP A 43 2.67 -13.47 -10.91
C ASP A 43 4.09 -12.88 -10.79
N ARG A 44 4.13 -11.64 -10.29
CA ARG A 44 5.38 -10.88 -10.05
C ARG A 44 5.88 -11.04 -8.61
N ILE A 45 5.30 -11.96 -7.83
CA ILE A 45 5.80 -12.33 -6.51
C ILE A 45 6.87 -13.41 -6.68
N ALA A 46 8.07 -13.15 -6.17
CA ALA A 46 9.13 -14.14 -6.08
C ALA A 46 8.96 -15.00 -4.82
N LYS A 47 8.51 -14.38 -3.72
CA LYS A 47 8.29 -15.05 -2.45
C LYS A 47 7.21 -14.33 -1.65
N LEU A 48 6.31 -15.11 -1.07
CA LEU A 48 5.27 -14.64 -0.15
C LEU A 48 5.02 -15.72 0.90
N ASP A 49 5.21 -15.38 2.17
CA ASP A 49 4.93 -16.27 3.28
C ASP A 49 4.63 -15.48 4.56
N VAL A 50 4.02 -16.15 5.54
CA VAL A 50 3.77 -15.62 6.88
C VAL A 50 4.46 -16.52 7.90
N ASN A 51 5.16 -15.91 8.86
CA ASN A 51 5.83 -16.58 9.97
C ASN A 51 6.80 -17.71 9.54
N LYS A 52 7.46 -17.56 8.39
CA LYS A 52 8.44 -18.55 7.87
C LYS A 52 9.78 -17.91 7.56
N THR A 53 9.81 -16.93 6.66
CA THR A 53 11.03 -16.20 6.32
C THR A 53 11.34 -15.10 7.32
N ALA A 54 10.29 -14.40 7.77
CA ALA A 54 10.32 -13.49 8.90
C ALA A 54 9.35 -14.01 9.97
N LYS A 55 9.87 -14.29 11.17
CA LYS A 55 9.04 -14.78 12.28
C LYS A 55 8.05 -13.71 12.71
N GLY A 56 6.79 -14.10 12.91
CA GLY A 56 5.70 -13.20 13.33
C GLY A 56 5.37 -12.09 12.34
N ALA A 57 5.68 -12.26 11.05
CA ALA A 57 5.48 -11.23 10.04
C ALA A 57 5.06 -11.84 8.69
N MET A 58 4.39 -11.03 7.87
CA MET A 58 4.29 -11.30 6.43
C MET A 58 5.60 -10.88 5.75
N TYR A 59 6.09 -11.73 4.88
CA TYR A 59 7.26 -11.51 4.07
C TYR A 59 6.91 -11.50 2.59
N LEU A 60 7.33 -10.48 1.85
CA LEU A 60 7.09 -10.33 0.41
C LEU A 60 8.37 -9.93 -0.32
N GLU A 61 8.76 -10.70 -1.32
CA GLU A 61 9.78 -10.34 -2.30
C GLU A 61 9.15 -10.22 -3.69
N PRO A 62 9.26 -9.05 -4.34
CA PRO A 62 8.84 -8.89 -5.73
C PRO A 62 9.93 -9.40 -6.69
N ARG A 63 9.51 -9.82 -7.88
CA ARG A 63 10.35 -9.83 -9.10
C ARG A 63 10.48 -8.40 -9.62
N THR A 64 11.32 -8.18 -10.63
CA THR A 64 11.42 -6.88 -11.32
C THR A 64 10.01 -6.46 -11.74
N SER A 65 9.55 -5.30 -11.25
CA SER A 65 8.16 -4.85 -11.39
C SER A 65 8.02 -3.37 -11.05
N ALA A 66 6.96 -2.72 -11.52
CA ALA A 66 6.70 -1.31 -11.23
C ALA A 66 5.19 -1.02 -11.16
N TRP A 67 4.81 -0.03 -10.35
CA TRP A 67 3.48 0.57 -10.33
C TRP A 67 3.56 2.03 -10.78
N PHE A 68 3.84 2.23 -12.07
CA PHE A 68 4.01 3.55 -12.70
C PHE A 68 3.86 3.43 -14.22
N ASP A 69 3.42 4.50 -14.91
CA ASP A 69 3.27 4.55 -16.38
C ASP A 69 2.52 3.33 -16.99
N GLY A 70 1.49 2.83 -16.30
CA GLY A 70 0.71 1.66 -16.72
C GLY A 70 1.38 0.30 -16.50
N PHE A 71 2.63 0.27 -16.01
CA PHE A 71 3.26 -0.97 -15.54
C PHE A 71 2.55 -1.50 -14.29
N ARG A 72 2.63 -2.83 -14.13
CA ARG A 72 1.96 -3.57 -13.06
C ARG A 72 2.99 -4.23 -12.15
N GLY A 73 2.68 -4.22 -10.85
CA GLY A 73 3.45 -4.90 -9.82
C GLY A 73 2.63 -5.91 -9.03
N PRO A 74 3.26 -6.62 -8.10
CA PRO A 74 2.54 -7.52 -7.22
C PRO A 74 1.68 -6.73 -6.23
N PHE A 75 0.53 -7.30 -5.90
CA PHE A 75 -0.42 -6.76 -4.94
C PHE A 75 -1.18 -7.91 -4.29
N VAL A 76 -1.21 -7.90 -2.96
CA VAL A 76 -1.84 -8.92 -2.12
C VAL A 76 -2.86 -8.22 -1.23
N PHE A 77 -4.14 -8.58 -1.32
CA PHE A 77 -5.21 -7.72 -0.82
C PHE A 77 -6.41 -8.46 -0.22
N GLN A 78 -7.22 -7.70 0.51
CA GLN A 78 -8.58 -8.02 0.92
C GLN A 78 -9.55 -7.02 0.28
N GLU A 79 -10.80 -7.42 0.07
CA GLU A 79 -11.86 -6.52 -0.43
C GLU A 79 -12.70 -6.04 0.74
N LEU A 80 -12.70 -4.72 0.98
CA LEU A 80 -13.43 -4.09 2.08
C LEU A 80 -14.25 -2.92 1.56
N ALA A 81 -15.41 -2.70 2.17
CA ALA A 81 -16.34 -1.64 1.83
C ALA A 81 -16.37 -0.53 2.89
N GLY A 82 -16.57 0.71 2.44
CA GLY A 82 -16.87 1.84 3.30
C GLY A 82 -15.66 2.71 3.63
N ASP A 83 -15.74 3.40 4.75
CA ASP A 83 -14.67 4.23 5.27
C ASP A 83 -13.73 3.39 6.12
N ILE A 84 -12.48 3.29 5.67
CA ILE A 84 -11.48 2.34 6.15
C ILE A 84 -10.17 3.07 6.40
N VAL A 85 -9.51 2.71 7.48
CA VAL A 85 -8.13 3.05 7.80
C VAL A 85 -7.33 1.75 7.80
N MET A 86 -6.37 1.62 6.90
CA MET A 86 -5.39 0.52 6.91
C MET A 86 -4.11 1.02 7.57
N HIS A 87 -3.78 0.48 8.73
CA HIS A 87 -2.55 0.75 9.47
C HIS A 87 -1.64 -0.47 9.41
N ALA A 88 -0.39 -0.28 9.01
CA ALA A 88 0.62 -1.33 9.05
C ALA A 88 1.96 -0.81 9.51
N ARG A 89 2.75 -1.68 10.13
CA ARG A 89 4.16 -1.42 10.40
C ARG A 89 5.01 -2.25 9.44
N VAL A 90 5.83 -1.57 8.66
CA VAL A 90 6.59 -2.18 7.55
C VAL A 90 8.07 -1.87 7.63
N LYS A 91 8.89 -2.77 7.08
CA LYS A 91 10.31 -2.56 6.86
C LYS A 91 10.69 -3.02 5.46
N VAL A 92 11.32 -2.12 4.70
CA VAL A 92 11.83 -2.40 3.35
C VAL A 92 13.35 -2.42 3.39
N GLU A 93 13.93 -3.51 2.91
CA GLU A 93 15.37 -3.73 2.92
C GLU A 93 15.85 -4.24 1.56
N GLY A 94 17.13 -4.04 1.30
CA GLY A 94 17.84 -4.74 0.24
C GLY A 94 17.87 -6.25 0.51
N ARG A 95 17.83 -7.07 -0.54
CA ARG A 95 17.99 -8.55 -0.44
C ARG A 95 19.31 -8.95 0.21
N SER A 96 20.35 -8.14 0.02
CA SER A 96 21.67 -8.31 0.65
C SER A 96 21.79 -7.62 2.02
N GLY A 97 20.70 -7.06 2.55
CA GLY A 97 20.69 -6.24 3.77
C GLY A 97 20.83 -4.74 3.49
N GLY A 98 20.59 -3.93 4.51
CA GLY A 98 20.60 -2.47 4.40
C GLY A 98 19.46 -1.91 3.56
N VAL A 99 19.63 -0.68 3.07
CA VAL A 99 18.68 -0.06 2.14
C VAL A 99 18.80 -0.70 0.74
N PRO A 100 17.68 -0.82 -0.01
CA PRO A 100 17.76 -1.17 -1.43
C PRO A 100 18.68 -0.23 -2.22
N LYS A 101 19.29 -0.74 -3.29
CA LYS A 101 20.23 -0.02 -4.15
C LYS A 101 19.64 0.32 -5.52
N ARG A 102 18.58 -0.36 -5.94
CA ARG A 102 17.90 -0.07 -7.20
C ARG A 102 16.91 1.08 -7.03
N LYS A 103 16.68 1.82 -8.11
CA LYS A 103 15.70 2.90 -8.12
C LYS A 103 14.28 2.38 -7.93
N PHE A 104 13.50 3.14 -7.16
CA PHE A 104 12.08 2.86 -6.85
C PHE A 104 11.85 1.43 -6.35
N SER A 105 12.72 1.04 -5.41
CA SER A 105 12.64 -0.17 -4.63
C SER A 105 11.84 0.09 -3.36
N LEU A 106 10.52 -0.06 -3.48
CA LEU A 106 9.53 0.41 -2.50
C LEU A 106 8.57 -0.70 -2.10
N GLY A 107 7.97 -0.59 -0.92
CA GLY A 107 6.91 -1.47 -0.43
C GLY A 107 6.04 -0.81 0.62
N GLY A 108 4.78 -1.25 0.74
CA GLY A 108 3.82 -0.65 1.68
C GLY A 108 2.38 -0.92 1.27
N LEU A 109 1.53 0.09 1.44
CA LEU A 109 0.07 -0.02 1.37
C LEU A 109 -0.48 0.51 0.05
N MET A 110 -1.51 -0.15 -0.47
CA MET A 110 -2.29 0.30 -1.61
C MET A 110 -3.77 0.01 -1.41
N ALA A 111 -4.62 0.96 -1.81
CA ALA A 111 -6.05 0.79 -1.96
C ALA A 111 -6.41 0.97 -3.44
N ARG A 112 -6.90 -0.09 -4.09
CA ARG A 112 -7.16 -0.15 -5.52
C ARG A 112 -8.63 -0.36 -5.82
N GLN A 113 -9.14 0.32 -6.85
CA GLN A 113 -10.46 0.06 -7.40
C GLN A 113 -10.51 -1.32 -8.08
N PRO A 114 -11.41 -2.23 -7.69
CA PRO A 114 -11.63 -3.50 -8.37
C PRO A 114 -12.00 -3.30 -9.85
N GLY A 115 -11.59 -4.22 -10.73
CA GLY A 115 -11.94 -4.19 -12.15
C GLY A 115 -11.32 -3.04 -12.97
N SER A 116 -10.46 -2.22 -12.37
CA SER A 116 -9.80 -1.09 -13.04
C SER A 116 -8.50 -1.48 -13.76
N TYR A 117 -8.26 -2.75 -14.10
CA TYR A 117 -6.91 -3.20 -14.45
C TYR A 117 -6.33 -2.63 -15.75
N ALA A 118 -7.20 -2.37 -16.72
CA ALA A 118 -6.83 -1.69 -17.97
C ALA A 118 -6.59 -0.19 -17.77
N VAL A 119 -7.39 0.44 -16.89
CA VAL A 119 -7.37 1.89 -16.63
C VAL A 119 -7.37 2.08 -15.11
N PRO A 120 -6.20 1.97 -14.45
CA PRO A 120 -6.14 1.78 -13.01
C PRO A 120 -6.45 3.05 -12.22
N ASN A 121 -7.21 2.86 -11.15
CA ASN A 121 -7.41 3.85 -10.08
C ASN A 121 -6.98 3.24 -8.76
N TRP A 122 -6.05 3.91 -8.08
CA TRP A 122 -5.56 3.48 -6.76
C TRP A 122 -4.81 4.59 -6.06
N VAL A 123 -4.77 4.52 -4.74
CA VAL A 123 -3.90 5.33 -3.89
C VAL A 123 -2.93 4.42 -3.15
N SER A 124 -1.72 4.90 -2.91
CA SER A 124 -0.71 4.15 -2.17
C SER A 124 0.16 5.04 -1.29
N VAL A 125 0.66 4.43 -0.22
CA VAL A 125 1.76 4.94 0.59
C VAL A 125 2.78 3.83 0.76
N THR A 126 3.98 4.04 0.27
CA THR A 126 5.07 3.04 0.30
C THR A 126 6.33 3.66 0.86
N THR A 127 7.23 2.85 1.42
CA THR A 127 8.55 3.27 1.90
C THR A 127 9.64 2.43 1.23
N GLY A 128 10.89 2.90 1.24
CA GLY A 128 12.03 2.19 0.68
C GLY A 128 13.00 3.16 0.02
N THR A 129 13.59 2.78 -1.12
CA THR A 129 14.51 3.61 -1.87
C THR A 129 13.86 4.15 -3.14
N ALA A 130 13.83 5.47 -3.28
CA ALA A 130 13.42 6.19 -4.49
C ALA A 130 14.63 6.93 -5.08
N ASP A 131 14.42 7.99 -5.86
CA ASP A 131 15.52 8.66 -6.61
C ASP A 131 16.59 9.28 -5.69
N LYS A 132 16.22 9.76 -4.50
CA LYS A 132 17.14 10.44 -3.56
C LYS A 132 17.47 9.62 -2.31
N GLY A 133 17.31 8.30 -2.37
CA GLY A 133 17.57 7.41 -1.23
C GLY A 133 16.29 7.04 -0.46
N SER A 134 16.39 6.91 0.86
CA SER A 134 15.28 6.45 1.71
C SER A 134 14.13 7.44 1.77
N GLN A 135 12.94 6.99 1.41
CA GLN A 135 11.77 7.84 1.28
C GLN A 135 10.47 7.09 1.55
N VAL A 136 9.45 7.86 1.95
CA VAL A 136 8.04 7.53 1.77
C VAL A 136 7.58 8.13 0.45
N GLU A 137 7.00 7.30 -0.42
CA GLU A 137 6.28 7.72 -1.62
C GLU A 137 4.78 7.68 -1.35
N VAL A 138 4.12 8.82 -1.54
CA VAL A 138 2.65 8.94 -1.55
C VAL A 138 2.20 9.17 -2.98
N LYS A 139 1.26 8.36 -3.46
CA LYS A 139 0.91 8.33 -4.89
C LYS A 139 -0.58 8.09 -5.08
N TYR A 140 -1.16 8.91 -5.95
CA TYR A 140 -2.51 8.70 -6.47
C TYR A 140 -2.41 8.48 -7.97
N THR A 141 -3.00 7.38 -8.43
CA THR A 141 -3.20 7.07 -9.83
C THR A 141 -4.67 7.19 -10.16
N ARG A 142 -4.96 8.04 -11.14
CA ARG A 142 -6.30 8.22 -11.70
C ARG A 142 -6.24 7.99 -13.20
N GLU A 143 -7.09 7.10 -13.69
CA GLU A 143 -7.21 6.76 -15.11
C GLU A 143 -5.86 6.37 -15.73
N GLY A 144 -5.03 5.64 -14.98
CA GLY A 144 -3.69 5.24 -15.41
C GLY A 144 -2.58 6.28 -15.24
N SER A 145 -2.91 7.52 -14.88
CA SER A 145 -1.93 8.58 -14.64
C SER A 145 -1.55 8.69 -13.17
N SER A 146 -0.28 8.43 -12.85
CA SER A 146 0.27 8.50 -11.48
C SER A 146 0.92 9.84 -11.19
N LYS A 147 0.68 10.39 -9.98
CA LYS A 147 1.36 11.58 -9.47
C LYS A 147 2.06 11.26 -8.14
N PRO A 148 3.28 10.69 -8.17
CA PRO A 148 4.05 10.41 -6.96
C PRO A 148 4.55 11.71 -6.30
N GLN A 149 4.63 11.70 -4.99
CA GLN A 149 5.34 12.68 -4.18
C GLN A 149 6.24 11.93 -3.20
N GLU A 150 7.47 12.42 -3.10
CA GLU A 150 8.57 11.83 -2.36
C GLU A 150 8.84 12.60 -1.07
N LEU A 151 8.88 11.90 0.07
CA LEU A 151 9.11 12.47 1.40
C LEU A 151 10.31 11.77 2.05
N ALA A 152 11.36 12.54 2.38
CA ALA A 152 12.56 11.98 2.99
C ALA A 152 12.27 11.38 4.37
N VAL A 153 12.77 10.18 4.61
CA VAL A 153 12.69 9.48 5.90
C VAL A 153 13.99 8.73 6.19
N LYS A 154 14.22 8.40 7.46
CA LYS A 154 15.26 7.45 7.85
C LYS A 154 14.89 6.04 7.39
N ALA A 155 15.91 5.27 7.03
CA ALA A 155 15.75 3.83 6.81
C ALA A 155 15.37 3.11 8.10
N GLY A 156 14.56 2.06 8.00
CA GLY A 156 14.15 1.25 9.14
C GLY A 156 12.68 0.87 9.09
N TRP A 157 12.11 0.60 10.27
CA TRP A 157 10.67 0.41 10.42
C TRP A 157 9.94 1.73 10.23
N VAL A 158 8.81 1.66 9.53
CA VAL A 158 7.90 2.77 9.32
C VAL A 158 6.48 2.28 9.56
N ASP A 159 5.76 2.99 10.40
CA ASP A 159 4.30 2.86 10.50
C ASP A 159 3.67 3.67 9.37
N LEU A 160 2.81 3.01 8.59
CA LEU A 160 2.08 3.60 7.47
C LEU A 160 0.58 3.51 7.73
N VAL A 161 -0.14 4.58 7.42
CA VAL A 161 -1.60 4.59 7.37
C VAL A 161 -2.06 5.03 6.00
N LEU A 162 -2.97 4.25 5.41
CA LEU A 162 -3.73 4.62 4.23
C LEU A 162 -5.21 4.58 4.58
N ALA A 163 -5.91 5.70 4.45
CA ALA A 163 -7.31 5.80 4.80
C ALA A 163 -8.15 6.30 3.62
N ARG A 164 -9.41 5.87 3.57
CA ARG A 164 -10.49 6.47 2.79
C ARG A 164 -11.60 6.88 3.76
N VAL A 165 -11.95 8.16 3.75
CA VAL A 165 -13.03 8.72 4.56
C VAL A 165 -13.90 9.60 3.68
N GLY A 166 -15.14 9.17 3.43
CA GLY A 166 -16.04 9.79 2.47
C GLY A 166 -15.41 9.95 1.09
N ARG A 167 -15.19 11.21 0.69
CA ARG A 167 -14.57 11.60 -0.59
C ARG A 167 -13.07 11.90 -0.49
N VAL A 168 -12.40 11.45 0.57
CA VAL A 168 -10.99 11.77 0.83
C VAL A 168 -10.18 10.52 1.02
N ALA A 169 -9.01 10.46 0.39
CA ALA A 169 -7.97 9.50 0.73
C ALA A 169 -6.83 10.21 1.48
N VAL A 170 -6.26 9.56 2.49
CA VAL A 170 -5.20 10.13 3.33
C VAL A 170 -4.06 9.13 3.48
N ALA A 171 -2.83 9.60 3.32
CA ALA A 171 -1.62 8.86 3.66
C ALA A 171 -0.93 9.51 4.85
N LEU A 172 -0.68 8.74 5.92
CA LEU A 172 0.15 9.14 7.06
C LEU A 172 1.35 8.21 7.18
N TYR A 173 2.40 8.70 7.82
CA TYR A 173 3.57 7.89 8.14
C TYR A 173 4.20 8.32 9.47
N LYS A 174 4.87 7.38 10.13
CA LYS A 174 5.68 7.61 11.33
C LYS A 174 6.94 6.75 11.24
N GLU A 175 8.10 7.40 11.23
CA GLU A 175 9.40 6.74 11.35
C GLU A 175 9.53 6.07 12.73
N ASP A 176 10.35 5.04 12.86
CA ASP A 176 10.58 4.39 14.14
C ASP A 176 11.03 5.39 15.23
N GLY A 177 10.36 5.37 16.38
CA GLY A 177 10.55 6.34 17.47
C GLY A 177 10.21 7.81 17.13
N GLY A 178 9.63 8.07 15.95
CA GLY A 178 9.25 9.39 15.49
C GLY A 178 7.81 9.79 15.83
N SER A 179 7.35 10.90 15.25
CA SER A 179 5.96 11.37 15.34
C SER A 179 5.22 11.13 14.02
N TRP A 180 3.91 10.94 14.11
CA TRP A 180 3.04 10.87 12.94
C TRP A 180 3.09 12.17 12.13
N LYS A 181 3.11 12.01 10.80
CA LYS A 181 3.13 13.10 9.82
C LYS A 181 2.08 12.81 8.75
N VAL A 182 1.42 13.86 8.27
CA VAL A 182 0.56 13.77 7.08
C VAL A 182 1.45 13.76 5.85
N GLY A 183 1.40 12.68 5.07
CA GLY A 183 2.09 12.60 3.80
C GLY A 183 1.30 13.31 2.70
N LYS A 184 0.03 12.97 2.56
CA LYS A 184 -0.86 13.60 1.57
C LYS A 184 -2.34 13.39 1.91
N ARG A 185 -3.16 14.32 1.42
CA ARG A 185 -4.62 14.21 1.33
C ARG A 185 -5.00 14.32 -0.15
N TRP A 186 -5.90 13.47 -0.62
CA TRP A 186 -6.42 13.50 -1.98
C TRP A 186 -7.93 13.53 -1.96
N GLU A 187 -8.53 14.32 -2.85
CA GLU A 187 -9.91 14.05 -3.23
C GLU A 187 -9.96 12.64 -3.86
N SER A 188 -10.91 11.84 -3.41
CA SER A 188 -11.07 10.46 -3.80
C SER A 188 -12.44 10.29 -4.44
N ASN A 189 -12.41 9.93 -5.72
CA ASN A 189 -13.56 9.42 -6.47
C ASN A 189 -13.58 7.88 -6.50
N LEU A 190 -12.82 7.23 -5.62
CA LEU A 190 -12.78 5.78 -5.52
C LEU A 190 -14.14 5.24 -5.05
N PRO A 191 -14.59 4.08 -5.56
CA PRO A 191 -15.85 3.49 -5.14
C PRO A 191 -15.80 3.02 -3.68
N GLU A 192 -16.97 2.68 -3.14
CA GLU A 192 -17.12 2.21 -1.76
C GLU A 192 -16.32 0.93 -1.48
N VAL A 193 -16.31 -0.02 -2.43
CA VAL A 193 -15.56 -1.27 -2.31
C VAL A 193 -14.18 -1.10 -2.93
N LEU A 194 -13.14 -1.30 -2.13
CA LEU A 194 -11.75 -1.27 -2.59
C LEU A 194 -11.01 -2.55 -2.22
N GLN A 195 -9.98 -2.83 -3.00
CA GLN A 195 -8.96 -3.82 -2.69
C GLN A 195 -7.91 -3.14 -1.84
N TRP A 196 -7.83 -3.49 -0.56
CA TRP A 196 -6.88 -2.95 0.41
C TRP A 196 -5.76 -3.95 0.65
N GLY A 197 -4.51 -3.55 0.48
CA GLY A 197 -3.45 -4.53 0.51
C GLY A 197 -2.02 -4.02 0.51
N ILE A 198 -1.13 -5.00 0.45
CA ILE A 198 0.30 -4.85 0.48
C ILE A 198 0.86 -4.95 -0.94
N THR A 199 1.77 -4.04 -1.28
CA THR A 199 2.53 -4.07 -2.52
C THR A 199 4.03 -3.91 -2.23
N ALA A 200 4.87 -4.49 -3.09
CA ALA A 200 6.26 -4.10 -3.21
C ALA A 200 6.68 -4.18 -4.67
N TYR A 201 7.60 -3.33 -5.08
CA TYR A 201 8.10 -3.27 -6.45
C TYR A 201 9.53 -2.72 -6.44
N THR A 202 10.27 -2.98 -7.50
CA THR A 202 11.72 -2.80 -7.51
C THR A 202 12.26 -2.78 -8.92
N ASP A 203 13.48 -2.24 -9.05
CA ASP A 203 14.28 -2.35 -10.25
C ASP A 203 13.71 -1.54 -11.42
N TRP A 204 13.33 -0.30 -11.12
CA TRP A 204 12.92 0.68 -12.12
C TRP A 204 13.99 0.91 -13.17
N ASP A 205 15.27 0.80 -12.82
CA ASP A 205 16.37 0.89 -13.76
C ASP A 205 16.20 -0.06 -14.95
N SER A 206 15.76 -1.31 -14.71
CA SER A 206 15.45 -2.27 -15.78
C SER A 206 14.13 -1.95 -16.49
N TYR A 207 13.08 -1.55 -15.77
CA TYR A 207 11.78 -1.21 -16.37
C TYR A 207 11.83 0.04 -17.26
N SER A 208 12.61 1.04 -16.86
CA SER A 208 12.73 2.32 -17.56
C SER A 208 13.26 2.16 -19.00
N THR A 209 14.01 1.10 -19.28
CA THR A 209 14.48 0.73 -20.63
C THR A 209 13.36 0.45 -21.62
N LEU A 210 12.15 0.14 -21.14
CA LEU A 210 10.96 -0.11 -21.96
C LEU A 210 10.28 1.18 -22.45
N LYS A 211 10.79 2.37 -22.08
CA LYS A 211 10.31 3.68 -22.57
C LYS A 211 8.78 3.86 -22.49
N LYS A 212 8.19 3.45 -21.35
CA LYS A 212 6.74 3.51 -21.08
C LYS A 212 5.86 2.58 -21.91
N ASP A 213 6.45 1.58 -22.58
CA ASP A 213 5.69 0.52 -23.26
C ASP A 213 5.16 -0.50 -22.24
N ALA A 214 4.06 -0.12 -21.56
CA ALA A 214 3.38 -0.97 -20.58
C ALA A 214 2.87 -2.28 -21.20
N THR A 215 2.47 -2.28 -22.47
CA THR A 215 2.04 -3.49 -23.18
C THR A 215 3.16 -4.52 -23.18
N LYS A 216 4.36 -4.11 -23.59
CA LYS A 216 5.54 -4.99 -23.58
C LYS A 216 5.97 -5.37 -22.17
N GLY A 217 6.02 -4.41 -21.24
CA GLY A 217 6.47 -4.65 -19.86
C GLY A 217 5.51 -5.49 -19.02
N ASN A 218 4.24 -5.56 -19.40
CA ASN A 218 3.24 -6.37 -18.73
C ASN A 218 3.05 -7.75 -19.37
N ALA A 219 3.38 -7.93 -20.66
CA ALA A 219 3.19 -9.19 -21.38
C ALA A 219 4.08 -10.34 -20.89
N THR A 220 5.29 -10.05 -20.36
CA THR A 220 6.20 -11.07 -19.84
C THR A 220 6.96 -10.55 -18.62
N GLN A 221 7.57 -11.45 -17.85
CA GLN A 221 8.43 -11.07 -16.72
C GLN A 221 9.67 -10.36 -17.25
N VAL A 222 9.81 -9.07 -16.97
CA VAL A 222 11.03 -8.31 -17.27
C VAL A 222 12.20 -8.95 -16.53
N ARG A 223 13.27 -9.25 -17.27
CA ARG A 223 14.53 -9.73 -16.70
C ARG A 223 15.29 -8.53 -16.13
N GLY A 224 15.63 -8.61 -14.84
CA GLY A 224 16.35 -7.55 -14.16
C GLY A 224 17.04 -8.06 -12.89
N VAL A 225 17.34 -7.13 -11.99
CA VAL A 225 18.06 -7.36 -10.73
C VAL A 225 17.19 -6.87 -9.57
N PRO A 226 16.05 -7.54 -9.28
CA PRO A 226 15.17 -7.12 -8.19
C PRO A 226 15.90 -7.26 -6.86
N ASP A 227 15.81 -6.24 -6.02
CA ASP A 227 16.65 -6.14 -4.83
C ASP A 227 15.88 -5.84 -3.53
N VAL A 228 14.55 -5.84 -3.57
CA VAL A 228 13.72 -5.58 -2.38
C VAL A 228 13.31 -6.87 -1.68
N LYS A 229 13.26 -6.77 -0.35
CA LYS A 229 12.39 -7.57 0.52
C LYS A 229 11.56 -6.63 1.40
N LEU A 230 10.28 -6.95 1.55
CA LEU A 230 9.33 -6.26 2.43
C LEU A 230 8.97 -7.19 3.59
N THR A 231 9.09 -6.69 4.81
CA THR A 231 8.56 -7.32 6.02
C THR A 231 7.43 -6.47 6.56
N VAL A 232 6.29 -7.09 6.88
CA VAL A 232 5.11 -6.43 7.47
C VAL A 232 4.82 -7.10 8.81
N ASP A 233 4.92 -6.34 9.89
CA ASP A 233 4.73 -6.81 11.27
C ASP A 233 3.25 -7.12 11.53
N PHE A 234 2.39 -6.16 11.21
CA PHE A 234 0.94 -6.31 11.25
C PHE A 234 0.27 -5.51 10.14
N VAL A 235 -0.97 -5.89 9.83
CA VAL A 235 -1.95 -5.01 9.18
C VAL A 235 -3.20 -4.97 10.04
N ARG A 236 -3.60 -3.77 10.43
CA ARG A 236 -4.84 -3.51 11.15
C ARG A 236 -5.75 -2.65 10.30
N PHE A 237 -7.01 -3.04 10.23
CA PHE A 237 -8.04 -2.23 9.62
C PHE A 237 -8.87 -1.60 10.73
N LEU A 238 -9.12 -0.30 10.64
CA LEU A 238 -9.90 0.48 11.60
C LEU A 238 -10.99 1.25 10.84
N ARG A 239 -12.01 1.69 11.59
CA ARG A 239 -12.92 2.73 11.11
C ARG A 239 -12.40 4.10 11.50
N PRO A 240 -12.45 5.10 10.60
CA PRO A 240 -12.11 6.47 10.97
C PRO A 240 -13.19 7.05 11.89
N GLU A 241 -12.77 7.85 12.87
CA GLU A 241 -13.66 8.66 13.69
C GLU A 241 -13.47 10.14 13.34
N LEU A 242 -14.22 10.61 12.34
CA LEU A 242 -14.29 12.03 11.99
C LEU A 242 -15.71 12.54 12.24
N PRO A 243 -15.88 13.75 12.82
CA PRO A 243 -17.21 14.36 12.93
C PRO A 243 -17.86 14.55 11.55
N ASP A 244 -19.18 14.41 11.46
CA ASP A 244 -19.92 14.50 10.18
C ASP A 244 -19.73 15.82 9.42
N TYR A 245 -19.38 16.90 10.13
CA TYR A 245 -19.11 18.23 9.56
C TYR A 245 -17.65 18.44 9.14
N ALA A 246 -16.75 17.50 9.43
CA ALA A 246 -15.34 17.61 9.13
C ALA A 246 -15.13 17.45 7.61
N ASP A 247 -14.46 18.42 6.97
CA ASP A 247 -13.94 18.23 5.61
C ASP A 247 -12.44 17.93 5.70
N PRO A 248 -12.01 16.67 5.55
CA PRO A 248 -10.60 16.32 5.66
C PRO A 248 -9.73 16.93 4.55
N LEU A 249 -10.29 17.49 3.46
CA LEU A 249 -9.51 18.24 2.47
C LEU A 249 -9.18 19.66 2.93
N ASN A 250 -10.01 20.24 3.80
CA ASN A 250 -9.81 21.59 4.29
C ASN A 250 -8.97 21.58 5.57
N THR A 251 -7.68 21.93 5.45
CA THR A 251 -6.76 21.97 6.60
C THR A 251 -7.14 23.00 7.67
N ALA A 252 -7.94 24.02 7.33
CA ALA A 252 -8.47 24.96 8.31
C ALA A 252 -9.63 24.36 9.13
N SER A 253 -10.41 23.45 8.55
CA SER A 253 -11.48 22.72 9.23
C SER A 253 -10.93 21.51 10.01
N VAL A 254 -10.03 20.75 9.38
CA VAL A 254 -9.39 19.58 9.97
C VAL A 254 -7.86 19.74 9.91
N PRO A 255 -7.24 20.30 10.96
CA PRO A 255 -5.79 20.40 11.06
C PRO A 255 -5.12 19.01 11.06
N ASP A 256 -3.84 18.96 10.69
CA ASP A 256 -3.07 17.70 10.64
C ASP A 256 -3.12 16.93 11.97
N ALA A 257 -3.01 17.63 13.10
CA ALA A 257 -3.07 17.00 14.43
C ALA A 257 -4.42 16.33 14.70
N ALA A 258 -5.52 16.95 14.29
CA ALA A 258 -6.86 16.37 14.43
C ALA A 258 -7.01 15.15 13.51
N LEU A 259 -6.55 15.26 12.25
CA LEU A 259 -6.59 14.17 11.28
C LEU A 259 -5.77 12.96 11.74
N ILE A 260 -4.55 13.18 12.24
CA ILE A 260 -3.70 12.13 12.78
C ILE A 260 -4.40 11.42 13.94
N LYS A 261 -4.96 12.19 14.89
CA LYS A 261 -5.68 11.63 16.04
C LYS A 261 -6.86 10.74 15.61
N SER A 262 -7.59 11.12 14.56
CA SER A 262 -8.77 10.40 14.06
C SER A 262 -8.45 9.16 13.22
N LEU A 263 -7.25 9.09 12.63
CA LEU A 263 -6.86 8.03 11.69
C LEU A 263 -5.75 7.13 12.22
N THR A 264 -5.32 7.31 13.46
CA THR A 264 -4.29 6.47 14.09
C THR A 264 -4.83 5.91 15.40
N PRO A 265 -4.36 4.72 15.85
CA PRO A 265 -4.78 4.17 17.12
C PRO A 265 -4.50 5.13 18.28
N ALA A 266 -5.43 5.23 19.25
CA ALA A 266 -5.31 6.10 20.42
C ALA A 266 -4.12 5.79 21.36
N ARG A 267 -3.33 4.75 21.07
CA ARG A 267 -2.15 4.31 21.82
C ARG A 267 -0.93 4.03 20.92
N ALA A 268 -0.75 4.80 19.85
CA ALA A 268 0.41 4.68 18.95
C ALA A 268 1.50 5.71 19.23
#